data_AF-A0A7C7FUF6-F1
#
_entry.id   AF-A0A7C7FUF6-F1
#
_cell.length_a   1.000
_cell.length_b   1.000
_cell.length_c   1.000
_cell.angle_alpha   90.00
_cell.angle_beta   90.00
_cell.angle_gamma   90.00
#
_symmetry.space_group_name_H-M   'P 1'
#
loop_
_entity.id
_entity.type
_entity.pdbx_description
1 polymer ?
#
loop_
_entity_poly.entity_id
_entity_poly.type
_entity_poly.pdbx_seq_one_letter_code
_entity_poly.pdbx_strand_id
1 'polypeptide(L)'
;MLSVNITQAFGSFRLETQFEVEEGSITAIFGKSGAGKTSTINAIAGLTRPDVGVIQIGNTTLFDQNLRINLPIYKRQIGYVFQDDRLFPHMTVRNNLIYGTPKNRDVANSLNLTDITGLLELAPL
;
A
#
# COMPACT_ATOMS: atom_id res chain seq x y z
N MET A 1 2.15 -12.40 -6.79
CA MET A 1 0.66 -12.49 -6.77
C MET A 1 0.11 -12.00 -5.43
N LEU A 2 -0.93 -11.17 -5.41
CA LEU A 2 -1.69 -10.77 -4.22
C LEU A 2 -3.03 -11.53 -4.20
N SER A 3 -3.39 -12.13 -3.07
CA SER A 3 -4.68 -12.76 -2.85
C SER A 3 -5.37 -12.12 -1.64
N VAL A 4 -6.63 -11.76 -1.81
CA VAL A 4 -7.46 -11.10 -0.79
C VAL A 4 -8.76 -11.86 -0.68
N ASN A 5 -9.10 -12.32 0.52
CA ASN A 5 -10.41 -12.83 0.85
C ASN A 5 -10.74 -12.40 2.27
N ILE A 6 -11.49 -11.31 2.44
CA ILE A 6 -11.74 -10.72 3.75
C ILE A 6 -13.19 -10.28 3.92
N THR A 7 -13.61 -10.25 5.18
CA THR A 7 -14.83 -9.56 5.61
C THR A 7 -14.50 -8.56 6.70
N GLN A 8 -15.09 -7.37 6.62
CA GLN A 8 -14.96 -6.34 7.64
C GLN A 8 -16.27 -5.55 7.81
N ALA A 9 -16.72 -5.41 9.05
CA ALA A 9 -17.89 -4.63 9.41
C ALA A 9 -17.53 -3.17 9.72
N PHE A 10 -18.40 -2.25 9.28
CA PHE A 10 -18.34 -0.82 9.51
C PHE A 10 -19.74 -0.33 9.91
N GLY A 11 -20.11 -0.54 11.18
CA GLY A 11 -21.47 -0.26 11.64
C GLY A 11 -22.50 -1.08 10.86
N SER A 12 -23.38 -0.43 10.10
CA SER A 12 -24.39 -1.09 9.25
C SER A 12 -23.86 -1.56 7.89
N PHE A 13 -22.65 -1.17 7.50
CA PHE A 13 -22.02 -1.60 6.25
C PHE A 13 -21.13 -2.81 6.49
N ARG A 14 -21.17 -3.78 5.58
CA ARG A 14 -20.31 -4.97 5.61
C ARG A 14 -19.57 -5.09 4.29
N LEU A 15 -18.25 -5.00 4.36
CA LEU A 15 -17.36 -5.21 3.22
C LEU A 15 -17.03 -6.69 3.12
N GLU A 16 -17.37 -7.31 2.00
CA GLU A 16 -16.94 -8.65 1.62
C GLU A 16 -16.23 -8.56 0.28
N THR A 17 -14.98 -9.02 0.21
CA THR A 17 -14.21 -8.93 -1.02
C THR A 17 -13.29 -10.12 -1.17
N GLN A 18 -13.32 -10.70 -2.36
CA GLN A 18 -12.47 -11.81 -2.76
C GLN A 18 -11.94 -11.56 -4.17
N PHE A 19 -10.63 -11.46 -4.31
CA PHE A 19 -9.97 -11.29 -5.60
C PHE A 19 -8.49 -11.63 -5.54
N GLU A 20 -7.89 -11.82 -6.70
CA GLU A 20 -6.46 -12.03 -6.88
C GLU A 20 -5.91 -11.02 -7.88
N VAL A 21 -4.64 -10.64 -7.69
CA VAL A 21 -3.91 -9.72 -8.55
C VAL A 21 -2.60 -10.38 -8.94
N GLU A 22 -2.39 -10.50 -10.25
CA GLU A 22 -1.17 -11.06 -10.82
C GLU A 22 0.05 -10.17 -10.54
N GLU A 23 1.21 -10.81 -10.44
CA GLU A 23 2.46 -10.09 -10.26
C GLU A 23 2.82 -9.26 -11.49
N GLY A 24 3.31 -8.04 -11.27
CA GLY A 24 3.65 -7.12 -12.37
C GLY A 24 2.44 -6.52 -13.10
N SER A 25 1.21 -6.76 -12.62
CA SER A 25 -0.01 -6.20 -13.21
C SER A 25 -0.40 -4.85 -12.59
N ILE A 26 -1.21 -4.09 -13.32
CA ILE A 26 -1.88 -2.88 -12.82
C ILE A 26 -3.37 -3.23 -12.63
N THR A 27 -3.86 -3.11 -11.41
CA THR A 27 -5.26 -3.37 -11.06
C THR A 27 -5.94 -2.11 -10.54
N ALA A 28 -7.13 -1.81 -11.05
CA ALA A 28 -7.96 -0.69 -10.60
C ALA A 28 -9.21 -1.20 -9.87
N ILE A 29 -9.50 -0.63 -8.69
CA ILE A 29 -10.76 -0.85 -7.96
C ILE A 29 -11.66 0.37 -8.17
N PHE A 30 -12.81 0.17 -8.82
CA PHE A 30 -13.77 1.25 -9.11
C PHE A 30 -15.16 0.94 -8.55
N GLY A 31 -16.00 1.97 -8.43
CA GLY A 31 -17.34 1.87 -7.86
C GLY A 31 -17.80 3.16 -7.19
N LYS A 32 -19.09 3.24 -6.84
CA LYS A 32 -19.72 4.41 -6.21
C LYS A 32 -19.04 4.79 -4.88
N SER A 33 -19.25 6.02 -4.41
CA SER A 33 -18.84 6.42 -3.06
C SER A 33 -19.47 5.47 -2.02
N GLY A 34 -18.70 5.11 -0.99
CA GLY A 34 -19.14 4.15 0.03
C GLY A 34 -19.08 2.67 -0.38
N ALA A 35 -18.70 2.32 -1.62
CA ALA A 35 -18.60 0.92 -2.06
C ALA A 35 -17.46 0.10 -1.41
N GLY A 36 -16.73 0.66 -0.45
CA GLY A 36 -15.64 -0.06 0.25
C GLY A 36 -14.25 0.00 -0.39
N LYS A 37 -14.04 0.75 -1.48
CA LYS A 37 -12.76 0.83 -2.21
C LYS A 37 -11.57 1.18 -1.30
N THR A 38 -11.65 2.32 -0.62
CA THR A 38 -10.59 2.78 0.30
C THR A 38 -10.43 1.81 1.47
N SER A 39 -11.54 1.23 1.96
CA SER A 39 -11.51 0.22 3.02
C SER A 39 -10.75 -1.05 2.60
N THR A 40 -10.95 -1.53 1.37
CA THR A 40 -10.20 -2.66 0.80
C THR A 40 -8.70 -2.35 0.73
N ILE A 41 -8.33 -1.18 0.20
CA ILE A 41 -6.92 -0.76 0.11
C ILE A 41 -6.30 -0.59 1.50
N ASN A 42 -7.03 -0.04 2.47
CA ASN A 42 -6.58 0.10 3.86
C ASN A 42 -6.37 -1.24 4.56
N ALA A 43 -7.23 -2.23 4.31
CA ALA A 43 -7.09 -3.57 4.87
C ALA A 43 -5.83 -4.28 4.34
N ILE A 44 -5.58 -4.18 3.04
CA ILE A 44 -4.36 -4.71 2.40
C ILE A 44 -3.11 -4.03 2.96
N ALA A 45 -3.13 -2.71 3.08
CA ALA A 45 -2.04 -1.92 3.64
C ALA A 45 -1.83 -2.13 5.15
N GLY A 46 -2.83 -2.65 5.85
CA GLY A 46 -2.82 -2.89 7.30
C GLY A 46 -3.19 -1.67 8.14
N LEU A 47 -3.74 -0.63 7.51
CA LEU A 47 -4.30 0.54 8.19
C LEU A 47 -5.61 0.20 8.91
N THR A 48 -6.32 -0.81 8.40
CA THR A 48 -7.45 -1.44 9.10
C THR A 48 -7.19 -2.93 9.25
N ARG A 49 -7.76 -3.52 10.31
CA ARG A 49 -7.73 -4.96 10.54
C ARG A 49 -9.09 -5.55 10.10
N PRO A 50 -9.13 -6.51 9.17
CA PRO A 50 -10.35 -7.25 8.87
C PRO A 50 -10.84 -8.07 10.07
N ASP A 51 -12.13 -8.40 10.08
CA ASP A 51 -12.70 -9.24 11.13
C ASP A 51 -12.35 -10.71 10.91
N VAL A 52 -12.50 -11.18 9.66
CA VAL A 52 -12.20 -12.55 9.24
C VAL A 52 -11.58 -12.59 7.84
N GLY A 53 -10.96 -13.72 7.51
CA GLY A 53 -10.37 -13.99 6.21
C GLY A 53 -8.84 -13.98 6.20
N VAL A 54 -8.28 -13.81 5.00
CA VAL A 54 -6.86 -13.93 4.68
C VAL A 54 -6.44 -12.85 3.66
N ILE A 55 -5.25 -12.29 3.84
CA ILE A 55 -4.55 -11.44 2.87
C ILE A 55 -3.13 -11.97 2.72
N GLN A 56 -2.71 -12.26 1.49
CA GLN A 56 -1.39 -12.83 1.18
C GLN A 56 -0.75 -12.16 -0.03
N ILE A 57 0.56 -11.90 0.04
CA ILE A 57 1.37 -11.45 -1.10
C ILE A 57 2.50 -12.47 -1.32
N GLY A 58 2.46 -13.16 -2.46
CA GLY A 58 3.38 -14.25 -2.77
C GLY A 58 3.31 -15.32 -1.66
N ASN A 59 4.44 -15.57 -1.00
CA ASN A 59 4.53 -16.51 0.12
C ASN A 59 4.33 -15.86 1.50
N THR A 60 4.05 -14.54 1.54
CA THR A 60 3.93 -13.78 2.79
C THR A 60 2.47 -13.56 3.15
N THR A 61 2.02 -14.18 4.24
CA THR A 61 0.71 -13.91 4.83
C THR A 61 0.75 -12.59 5.60
N LEU A 62 -0.04 -11.61 5.15
CA LEU A 62 -0.16 -10.29 5.80
C LEU A 62 -1.21 -10.29 6.90
N PHE A 63 -2.30 -11.04 6.68
CA PHE A 63 -3.39 -11.21 7.63
C PHE A 63 -3.96 -12.62 7.47
N ASP A 64 -4.22 -13.29 8.58
CA ASP A 64 -4.97 -14.55 8.63
C ASP A 64 -5.61 -14.67 10.01
N GLN A 65 -6.95 -14.69 10.03
CA GLN A 65 -7.70 -14.74 11.28
C GLN A 65 -7.52 -16.08 12.02
N ASN A 66 -7.42 -17.20 11.32
CA ASN A 66 -7.28 -18.53 11.92
C ASN A 66 -5.89 -18.72 12.52
N LEU A 67 -4.86 -18.28 11.80
CA LEU A 67 -3.47 -18.33 12.25
C LEU A 67 -3.11 -17.18 13.20
N ARG A 68 -4.06 -16.27 13.46
CA ARG A 68 -3.89 -15.06 14.29
C ARG A 68 -2.72 -14.17 13.81
N ILE A 69 -2.53 -14.13 12.49
CA ILE A 69 -1.54 -13.29 11.84
C ILE A 69 -2.18 -11.94 11.54
N ASN A 70 -1.54 -10.87 11.99
CA ASN A 70 -1.83 -9.51 11.55
C ASN A 70 -0.51 -8.75 11.48
N LEU A 71 0.14 -8.79 10.33
CA LEU A 71 1.46 -8.22 10.13
C LEU A 71 1.38 -6.68 10.25
N PRO A 72 2.22 -6.04 11.09
CA PRO A 72 2.24 -4.58 11.22
C PRO A 72 2.57 -3.90 9.89
N ILE A 73 2.00 -2.71 9.66
CA ILE A 73 2.13 -1.94 8.40
C ILE A 73 3.57 -1.83 7.89
N TYR A 74 4.53 -1.53 8.77
CA TYR A 74 5.95 -1.34 8.43
C TYR A 74 6.68 -2.64 8.05
N LYS A 75 6.06 -3.81 8.24
CA LYS A 75 6.59 -5.12 7.85
C LYS A 75 5.95 -5.68 6.59
N ARG A 76 4.89 -5.06 6.05
CA ARG A 76 4.14 -5.59 4.90
C ARG A 76 4.85 -5.41 3.54
N GLN A 77 5.91 -4.60 3.48
CA GLN A 77 6.62 -4.26 2.23
C GLN A 77 5.70 -3.70 1.14
N ILE A 78 4.72 -2.86 1.53
CA ILE A 78 3.77 -2.22 0.62
C ILE A 78 4.06 -0.71 0.58
N GLY A 79 4.16 -0.15 -0.63
CA GLY A 79 4.10 1.29 -0.83
C GLY A 79 2.64 1.77 -0.81
N TYR A 80 2.35 2.81 -0.04
CA TYR A 80 1.02 3.39 0.06
C TYR A 80 1.08 4.89 -0.25
N VAL A 81 0.35 5.32 -1.27
CA VAL A 81 0.21 6.74 -1.62
C VAL A 81 -1.18 7.19 -1.17
N PHE A 82 -1.21 8.22 -0.33
CA PHE A 82 -2.46 8.78 0.22
C PHE A 82 -3.12 9.72 -0.78
N GLN A 83 -4.42 9.97 -0.60
CA GLN A 83 -5.16 10.97 -1.40
C GLN A 83 -4.75 12.40 -1.05
N ASP A 84 -4.45 12.65 0.23
CA ASP A 84 -3.95 13.94 0.70
C ASP A 84 -2.42 13.99 0.62
N ASP A 85 -1.88 15.17 0.34
CA ASP A 85 -0.44 15.41 0.33
C ASP A 85 0.14 15.20 1.75
N ARG A 86 1.01 14.20 1.89
CA ARG A 86 1.69 13.87 3.15
C ARG A 86 3.20 14.09 3.08
N LEU A 87 3.58 15.25 2.56
CA LEU A 87 4.97 15.70 2.55
C LEU A 87 5.41 16.10 3.97
N PHE A 88 6.71 15.99 4.23
CA PHE A 88 7.35 16.57 5.41
C PHE A 88 7.65 18.05 5.13
N PRO A 89 6.90 19.00 5.71
CA PRO A 89 6.97 20.42 5.32
C PRO A 89 8.28 21.09 5.74
N HIS A 90 9.01 20.49 6.67
CA HIS A 90 10.31 20.95 7.17
C HIS A 90 11.48 20.32 6.40
N MET A 91 11.21 19.51 5.37
CA MET A 91 12.22 18.88 4.53
C MET A 91 12.22 19.49 3.13
N THR A 92 13.38 19.51 2.49
CA THR A 92 13.48 19.86 1.06
C THR A 92 12.75 18.82 0.20
N VAL A 93 12.45 19.18 -1.05
CA VAL A 93 11.86 18.26 -2.03
C VAL A 93 12.74 17.01 -2.19
N ARG A 94 14.06 17.19 -2.34
CA ARG A 94 15.03 16.09 -2.42
C ARG A 94 14.95 15.16 -1.21
N ASN A 95 14.87 15.72 0.00
CA ASN A 95 14.79 14.93 1.23
C ASN A 95 13.45 14.18 1.36
N ASN A 96 12.35 14.76 0.90
CA ASN A 96 11.06 14.05 0.81
C ASN A 96 11.15 12.85 -0.15
N LEU A 97 11.77 13.03 -1.32
CA LEU A 97 11.89 11.98 -2.33
C LEU A 97 12.72 10.77 -1.85
N ILE A 98 13.76 10.99 -1.05
CA ILE A 98 14.65 9.91 -0.57
C ILE A 98 14.31 9.39 0.84
N TYR A 99 13.29 9.94 1.50
CA TYR A 99 13.00 9.64 2.91
C TYR A 99 12.76 8.13 3.17
N GLY A 100 12.06 7.47 2.26
CA GLY A 100 11.73 6.04 2.36
C GLY A 100 12.84 5.09 1.88
N THR A 101 13.99 5.61 1.42
CA THR A 101 15.04 4.76 0.84
C THR A 101 15.82 4.00 1.92
N PRO A 102 15.95 2.66 1.84
CA PRO A 102 16.70 1.90 2.84
C PRO A 102 18.18 2.30 2.90
N LYS A 103 18.74 2.46 4.11
CA LYS A 103 20.15 2.85 4.33
C LYS A 103 21.18 1.92 3.68
N ASN A 104 20.83 0.65 3.44
CA ASN A 104 21.71 -0.37 2.86
C ASN A 104 21.40 -0.68 1.38
N ARG A 105 20.51 0.08 0.73
CA ARG A 105 20.37 0.04 -0.73
C ARG A 105 21.19 1.18 -1.29
N ASP A 106 22.09 0.88 -2.21
CA ASP A 106 22.66 1.89 -3.09
C ASP A 106 21.52 2.61 -3.80
N VAL A 107 21.22 3.83 -3.34
CA VAL A 107 20.22 4.72 -3.95
C VAL A 107 20.58 4.95 -5.41
N ALA A 108 21.88 4.93 -5.73
CA ALA A 108 22.43 5.03 -7.08
C ALA A 108 21.91 3.97 -8.07
N ASN A 109 21.46 2.80 -7.61
CA ASN A 109 21.03 1.70 -8.50
C ASN A 109 19.53 1.35 -8.46
N SER A 110 18.76 1.86 -7.48
CA SER A 110 17.35 1.42 -7.30
C SER A 110 16.30 2.50 -7.50
N LEU A 111 16.69 3.77 -7.42
CA LEU A 111 15.84 4.93 -7.69
C LEU A 111 16.71 5.94 -8.43
N ASN A 112 16.62 5.97 -9.76
CA ASN A 112 17.28 7.03 -10.51
C ASN A 112 16.53 8.33 -10.21
N LEU A 113 17.04 9.09 -9.22
CA LEU A 113 16.49 10.39 -8.83
C LEU A 113 16.29 11.27 -10.07
N THR A 114 17.20 11.21 -11.04
CA THR A 114 17.08 11.93 -12.32
C THR A 114 15.77 11.61 -13.03
N ASP A 115 15.44 10.32 -13.18
CA ASP A 115 14.21 9.88 -13.86
C ASP A 115 12.96 10.35 -13.11
N ILE A 116 12.99 10.26 -11.77
CA ILE A 116 11.88 10.73 -10.92
C ILE A 116 11.70 12.25 -11.04
N THR A 117 12.80 13.01 -10.95
CA THR A 117 12.75 14.47 -11.07
C THR A 117 12.36 14.92 -12.47
N GLY A 118 12.71 14.17 -13.50
CA GLY A 118 12.24 14.40 -14.87
C GLY A 118 10.74 14.11 -15.03
N LEU A 119 10.27 12.98 -14.51
CA LEU A 119 8.85 12.59 -14.54
C LEU A 119 7.95 13.59 -13.81
N LEU A 120 8.44 14.12 -12.69
CA LEU A 120 7.71 15.07 -11.86
C LEU A 120 7.88 16.53 -12.30
N GLU A 121 8.64 16.79 -13.38
CA GLU A 121 8.96 18.15 -13.85
C GLU A 121 9.65 19.04 -12.79
N LEU A 122 10.48 18.42 -11.95
CA LEU A 122 11.22 19.07 -10.86
C LEU A 122 12.69 19.30 -11.19
N ALA A 123 13.18 18.91 -12.38
CA ALA A 123 14.59 19.02 -12.72
C ALA A 123 15.00 20.46 -13.10
N PRO A 124 16.20 20.93 -12.70
CA PRO A 124 17.14 20.30 -11.75
C PRO A 124 16.75 20.59 -10.28
N LEU A 125 17.03 19.62 -9.39
CA LEU A 125 16.82 19.69 -7.94
C LEU A 125 18.13 19.83 -7.15
#